data_AF-A0A964AS27-F1
#
_entry.id   AF-A0A964AS27-F1
#
_cell.length_a   1.000
_cell.length_b   1.000
_cell.length_c   1.000
_cell.angle_alpha   90.00
_cell.angle_beta   90.00
_cell.angle_gamma   90.00
#
_symmetry.space_group_name_H-M   'P 1'
#
loop_
_entity.id
_entity.type
_entity.pdbx_description
1 polymer ?
#
loop_
_entity_poly.entity_id
_entity_poly.type
_entity_poly.pdbx_seq_one_letter_code
_entity_poly.pdbx_strand_id
1 'polypeptide(L)'
;MRADHSLLAALLLLGGCTDYDFYSQKHTDVFQQNQRNVVDILLVVDNSCSMIEEQLKLATNFDSFIQYFDGVDVDYQIAVITTDTNQEQFSGKLVGGDDEIILLGPPNPETGDYPVLDRVEYTSEWGLTQGVALSLDPSVTRSAYNDILENWCPATDSYGAGGLGTPGAANPSCGANGPMPDDDTGDSGADTADSGGDGARTPTSSDILISEIMADAGVDDAAGEWVELRNVSDATLDLTGCSLADTGRNFWTFPDGTQIAPGGYLVAARSDDSAANGGVEGAVATGPDFTLNDDLRIIRPDTPNADEIFAELVAQGISGSGIEMGLEAARMALSEPLLSGLNAGFLRDEANLAFIIVSDEDDTSPYPVDSYLRFFTDLKGEEAYRNHQRFSISSVVGDEEPEFDGEPSCSSPDGEASYGSRYVDLSRRTDGLIDSICDEDFSPIALELGLTLSGLSVEFALSEIPDETTLEVSLYETADADSFVETLTKDEDYVYVPDLNVIRFVEGQVPPAQWYIVVEYELQPTFNDPSSEG
;
A
#
# COMPACT_ATOMS: atom_id res chain seq x y z
N MET A 1 -37.72 1.21 94.18
CA MET A 1 -38.17 2.09 93.09
C MET A 1 -36.93 2.73 92.48
N ARG A 2 -36.81 2.63 91.14
CA ARG A 2 -35.87 3.23 90.16
C ARG A 2 -34.98 4.41 90.64
N ALA A 3 -33.75 4.63 90.16
CA ALA A 3 -32.91 3.98 89.15
C ALA A 3 -31.44 4.49 89.28
N ASP A 4 -30.55 3.76 88.59
CA ASP A 4 -29.09 3.86 88.45
C ASP A 4 -28.46 5.19 88.01
N HIS A 5 -27.14 5.31 88.30
CA HIS A 5 -25.99 5.60 87.40
C HIS A 5 -24.78 6.03 88.26
N SER A 6 -23.48 5.79 88.03
CA SER A 6 -22.61 4.85 87.28
C SER A 6 -21.16 5.13 87.76
N LEU A 7 -20.27 4.13 87.76
CA LEU A 7 -18.81 4.21 88.00
C LEU A 7 -18.07 5.08 86.94
N LEU A 8 -16.89 5.65 87.26
CA LEU A 8 -15.56 5.08 86.93
C LEU A 8 -14.42 6.12 87.02
N ALA A 9 -13.26 5.65 87.48
CA ALA A 9 -12.02 6.37 87.71
C ALA A 9 -11.08 6.38 86.49
N ALA A 10 -10.19 7.37 86.46
CA ALA A 10 -9.17 7.62 85.44
C ALA A 10 -8.05 6.57 85.39
N LEU A 11 -7.61 6.23 84.18
CA LEU A 11 -6.36 5.50 83.91
C LEU A 11 -5.60 6.21 82.78
N LEU A 12 -4.35 6.60 83.07
CA LEU A 12 -3.42 7.18 82.10
C LEU A 12 -3.02 6.15 81.04
N LEU A 13 -3.15 6.52 79.76
CA LEU A 13 -2.48 5.88 78.64
C LEU A 13 -1.42 6.85 78.08
N LEU A 14 -0.15 6.48 78.25
CA LEU A 14 0.97 7.02 77.49
C LEU A 14 0.88 6.43 76.08
N GLY A 15 0.31 7.17 75.13
CA GLY A 15 0.46 6.92 73.70
C GLY A 15 1.62 7.75 73.19
N GLY A 16 2.74 7.09 72.84
CA GLY A 16 3.78 7.73 72.05
C GLY A 16 3.23 8.03 70.66
N CYS A 17 3.11 9.32 70.31
CA CYS A 17 3.07 9.71 68.91
C CYS A 17 4.51 9.69 68.41
N THR A 18 4.86 8.67 67.62
CA THR A 18 5.89 8.84 66.59
C THR A 18 5.20 9.59 65.46
N ASP A 19 5.43 10.90 65.36
CA ASP A 19 5.18 11.61 64.11
C ASP A 19 6.14 10.99 63.08
N TYR A 20 5.58 10.20 62.17
CA TYR A 20 6.30 9.82 60.97
C TYR A 20 6.16 11.00 60.01
N ASP A 21 7.24 11.76 59.84
CA ASP A 21 7.32 12.70 58.73
C ASP A 21 7.41 11.88 57.44
N PHE A 22 6.27 11.74 56.74
CA PHE A 22 6.24 11.26 55.37
C PHE A 22 6.82 12.36 54.48
N TYR A 23 8.05 12.17 54.01
CA TYR A 23 8.57 12.96 52.90
C TYR A 23 8.15 12.25 51.62
N SER A 24 7.14 12.76 50.91
CA SER A 24 6.94 12.33 49.52
C SER A 24 8.06 12.95 48.69
N GLN A 25 8.88 12.09 48.10
CA GLN A 25 9.92 12.54 47.19
C GLN A 25 9.30 12.55 45.80
N LYS A 26 9.21 13.75 45.20
CA LYS A 26 8.88 13.87 43.78
C LYS A 26 10.02 13.34 42.94
N HIS A 27 9.67 12.56 41.94
CA HIS A 27 10.57 11.98 40.96
C HIS A 27 10.06 12.30 39.56
N THR A 28 11.00 12.46 38.63
CA THR A 28 10.71 12.75 37.23
C THR A 28 11.60 11.89 36.37
N ASP A 29 10.98 11.04 35.55
CA ASP A 29 11.66 10.35 34.46
C ASP A 29 11.40 11.11 33.16
N VAL A 30 12.44 11.20 32.33
CA VAL A 30 12.36 11.82 31.00
C VAL A 30 12.87 10.81 30.00
N PHE A 31 11.98 10.41 29.09
CA PHE A 31 12.30 9.54 27.97
C PHE A 31 12.27 10.36 26.68
N GLN A 32 13.04 9.91 25.70
CA GLN A 32 12.92 10.38 24.33
C GLN A 32 12.50 9.19 23.49
N GLN A 33 11.47 9.36 22.67
CA GLN A 33 11.11 8.36 21.67
C GLN A 33 12.27 8.24 20.66
N ASN A 34 12.84 7.05 20.52
CA ASN A 34 14.05 6.82 19.73
C ASN A 34 13.87 7.27 18.27
N GLN A 35 14.97 7.70 17.65
CA GLN A 35 14.96 8.34 16.34
C GLN A 35 14.91 7.32 15.19
N ARG A 36 13.99 7.56 14.25
CA ARG A 36 13.96 7.08 12.85
C ARG A 36 14.33 5.61 12.65
N ASN A 37 13.31 4.77 12.54
CA ASN A 37 13.48 3.53 11.81
C ASN A 37 13.63 3.83 10.32
N VAL A 38 14.61 3.18 9.70
CA VAL A 38 14.64 3.01 8.25
C VAL A 38 14.13 1.59 8.02
N VAL A 39 13.12 1.43 7.17
CA VAL A 39 12.46 0.12 6.98
C VAL A 39 12.16 -0.12 5.50
N ASP A 40 12.52 -1.31 5.02
CA ASP A 40 12.14 -1.81 3.71
C ASP A 40 11.05 -2.86 3.92
N ILE A 41 9.90 -2.68 3.29
CA ILE A 41 8.70 -3.47 3.48
C ILE A 41 8.38 -4.14 2.14
N LEU A 42 8.50 -5.46 2.09
CA LEU A 42 8.17 -6.26 0.92
C LEU A 42 6.81 -6.92 1.15
N LEU A 43 5.79 -6.46 0.43
CA LEU A 43 4.50 -7.13 0.38
C LEU A 43 4.58 -8.26 -0.65
N VAL A 44 4.19 -9.46 -0.23
CA VAL A 44 4.08 -10.62 -1.10
C VAL A 44 2.60 -10.94 -1.20
N VAL A 45 1.97 -10.57 -2.32
CA VAL A 45 0.52 -10.64 -2.50
C VAL A 45 0.19 -11.74 -3.49
N ASP A 46 -0.71 -12.62 -3.08
CA ASP A 46 -1.26 -13.64 -3.94
C ASP A 46 -2.16 -13.05 -5.03
N ASN A 47 -1.92 -13.45 -6.28
CA ASN A 47 -2.65 -13.00 -7.46
C ASN A 47 -3.47 -14.11 -8.12
N SER A 48 -3.81 -15.15 -7.35
CA SER A 48 -4.74 -16.20 -7.73
C SER A 48 -6.18 -15.67 -7.87
N CYS A 49 -7.07 -16.48 -8.44
CA CYS A 49 -8.41 -16.05 -8.77
C CYS A 49 -9.40 -15.86 -7.62
N SER A 50 -9.05 -16.34 -6.43
CA SER A 50 -9.83 -16.16 -5.21
C SER A 50 -9.44 -14.91 -4.43
N MET A 51 -8.43 -14.16 -4.88
CA MET A 51 -7.83 -13.07 -4.10
C MET A 51 -8.39 -11.68 -4.40
N ILE A 52 -9.38 -11.53 -5.29
CA ILE A 52 -9.81 -10.19 -5.73
C ILE A 52 -10.42 -9.38 -4.58
N GLU A 53 -11.25 -9.99 -3.73
CA GLU A 53 -11.83 -9.33 -2.58
C GLU A 53 -10.75 -8.94 -1.55
N GLU A 54 -9.76 -9.80 -1.32
CA GLU A 54 -8.65 -9.60 -0.38
C GLU A 54 -7.69 -8.50 -0.86
N GLN A 55 -7.38 -8.45 -2.16
CA GLN A 55 -6.59 -7.37 -2.76
C GLN A 55 -7.30 -6.01 -2.59
N LEU A 56 -8.64 -5.97 -2.75
CA LEU A 56 -9.43 -4.76 -2.52
C LEU A 56 -9.44 -4.35 -1.03
N LYS A 57 -9.56 -5.31 -0.10
CA LYS A 57 -9.43 -5.06 1.34
C LYS A 57 -8.06 -4.43 1.63
N LEU A 58 -6.98 -5.01 1.10
CA LEU A 58 -5.63 -4.49 1.26
C LEU A 58 -5.49 -3.08 0.69
N ALA A 59 -5.98 -2.83 -0.54
CA ALA A 59 -5.94 -1.53 -1.20
C ALA A 59 -6.61 -0.41 -0.39
N THR A 60 -7.65 -0.72 0.38
CA THR A 60 -8.36 0.27 1.22
C THR A 60 -7.74 0.52 2.60
N ASN A 61 -6.69 -0.22 2.97
CA ASN A 61 -6.09 -0.19 4.31
C ASN A 61 -4.75 0.55 4.39
N PHE A 62 -4.31 1.20 3.32
CA PHE A 62 -3.05 1.93 3.30
C PHE A 62 -2.96 3.02 4.39
N ASP A 63 -4.02 3.80 4.58
CA ASP A 63 -4.06 4.86 5.60
C ASP A 63 -3.87 4.29 7.01
N SER A 64 -4.56 3.20 7.34
CA SER A 64 -4.42 2.49 8.62
C SER A 64 -3.00 1.97 8.83
N PHE A 65 -2.30 1.60 7.76
CA PHE A 65 -0.92 1.12 7.80
C PHE A 65 0.08 2.26 7.99
N ILE A 66 -0.03 3.34 7.20
CA ILE A 66 0.93 4.44 7.16
C ILE A 66 0.71 5.49 8.26
N GLN A 67 -0.45 5.52 8.93
CA GLN A 67 -0.71 6.54 9.97
C GLN A 67 0.36 6.62 11.08
N TYR A 68 1.04 5.52 11.41
CA TYR A 68 2.13 5.52 12.40
C TYR A 68 3.50 5.86 11.83
N PHE A 69 3.60 6.01 10.50
CA PHE A 69 4.76 6.54 9.78
C PHE A 69 4.59 8.06 9.60
N ASP A 70 3.35 8.51 9.41
CA ASP A 70 2.93 9.91 9.32
C ASP A 70 3.00 10.62 10.68
N GLY A 71 4.20 11.05 11.04
CA GLY A 71 4.48 11.80 12.28
C GLY A 71 5.81 11.48 12.93
N VAL A 72 6.47 10.41 12.49
CA VAL A 72 7.69 9.84 13.11
C VAL A 72 8.93 9.92 12.22
N ASP A 73 8.84 10.52 11.04
CA ASP A 73 9.96 10.69 10.11
C ASP A 73 10.63 9.34 9.81
N VAL A 74 9.82 8.28 9.70
CA VAL A 74 10.25 6.93 9.33
C VAL A 74 10.58 6.94 7.84
N ASP A 75 11.79 6.52 7.52
CA ASP A 75 12.26 6.42 6.14
C ASP A 75 11.91 5.02 5.60
N TYR A 76 10.67 4.89 5.12
CA TYR A 76 10.15 3.62 4.61
C TYR A 76 10.35 3.45 3.10
N GLN A 77 10.42 2.20 2.67
CA GLN A 77 10.23 1.80 1.28
C GLN A 77 9.24 0.66 1.25
N ILE A 78 8.16 0.79 0.48
CA ILE A 78 7.18 -0.28 0.29
C ILE A 78 7.24 -0.73 -1.16
N ALA A 79 7.40 -2.02 -1.37
CA ALA A 79 7.32 -2.62 -2.69
C ALA A 79 6.46 -3.88 -2.64
N VAL A 80 5.81 -4.19 -3.76
CA VAL A 80 4.93 -5.35 -3.89
C VAL A 80 5.55 -6.33 -4.88
N ILE A 81 5.44 -7.62 -4.60
CA ILE A 81 5.66 -8.72 -5.54
C ILE A 81 4.48 -9.68 -5.47
N THR A 82 4.28 -10.45 -6.53
CA THR A 82 3.32 -11.55 -6.50
C THR A 82 3.97 -12.85 -6.04
N THR A 83 3.15 -13.83 -5.71
CA THR A 83 3.54 -15.22 -5.43
C THR A 83 3.86 -16.04 -6.69
N ASP A 84 3.44 -15.58 -7.87
CA ASP A 84 3.69 -16.23 -9.16
C ASP A 84 5.19 -16.21 -9.56
N THR A 85 5.75 -17.40 -9.79
CA THR A 85 7.11 -17.58 -10.31
C THR A 85 7.17 -18.23 -11.70
N ASN A 86 6.02 -18.58 -12.27
CA ASN A 86 5.89 -19.24 -13.57
C ASN A 86 5.79 -18.25 -14.73
N GLN A 87 5.33 -17.03 -14.48
CA GLN A 87 5.23 -15.97 -15.48
C GLN A 87 6.41 -15.00 -15.39
N GLU A 88 7.09 -14.77 -16.51
CA GLU A 88 8.32 -13.96 -16.57
C GLU A 88 8.11 -12.51 -16.09
N GLN A 89 6.90 -11.98 -16.22
CA GLN A 89 6.53 -10.64 -15.72
C GLN A 89 6.45 -10.56 -14.19
N PHE A 90 6.19 -11.69 -13.51
CA PHE A 90 5.95 -11.72 -12.08
C PHE A 90 7.12 -12.25 -11.26
N SER A 91 7.88 -13.24 -11.76
CA SER A 91 8.90 -14.02 -11.04
C SER A 91 9.91 -13.23 -10.17
N GLY A 92 9.47 -12.74 -9.00
CA GLY A 92 10.22 -11.88 -8.09
C GLY A 92 10.47 -10.45 -8.58
N LYS A 93 9.87 -10.00 -9.69
CA LYS A 93 9.99 -8.60 -10.12
C LYS A 93 9.10 -7.74 -9.24
N LEU A 94 9.60 -6.57 -8.82
CA LEU A 94 8.73 -5.59 -8.18
C LEU A 94 7.62 -5.20 -9.14
N VAL A 95 6.40 -5.29 -8.64
CA VAL A 95 5.19 -4.79 -9.27
C VAL A 95 5.29 -3.26 -9.38
N GLY A 96 4.69 -2.71 -10.43
CA GLY A 96 4.68 -1.28 -10.73
C GLY A 96 5.28 -1.01 -12.09
N GLY A 97 4.68 -0.08 -12.83
CA GLY A 97 5.15 0.40 -14.14
C GLY A 97 4.95 -0.46 -15.36
N ASP A 98 4.50 -1.69 -15.14
CA ASP A 98 3.83 -2.45 -16.17
C ASP A 98 2.33 -2.33 -15.85
N ASP A 99 1.57 -1.85 -16.82
CA ASP A 99 0.15 -1.53 -16.65
C ASP A 99 -0.57 -1.69 -17.99
N GLU A 100 -1.90 -1.84 -17.95
CA GLU A 100 -2.70 -1.94 -19.15
C GLU A 100 -3.82 -0.92 -19.21
N ILE A 101 -4.00 -0.37 -20.40
CA ILE A 101 -5.17 0.43 -20.73
C ILE A 101 -6.06 -0.42 -21.59
N ILE A 102 -7.24 -0.76 -21.09
CA ILE A 102 -8.26 -1.53 -21.80
C ILE A 102 -9.38 -0.57 -22.22
N LEU A 103 -9.55 -0.39 -23.53
CA LEU A 103 -10.71 0.28 -24.08
C LEU A 103 -11.82 -0.74 -24.34
N LEU A 104 -12.90 -0.60 -23.60
CA LEU A 104 -14.07 -1.45 -23.65
C LEU A 104 -15.21 -0.78 -24.44
N GLY A 105 -15.91 -1.56 -25.26
CA GLY A 105 -17.16 -1.12 -25.89
C GLY A 105 -18.33 -1.15 -24.90
N PRO A 106 -19.51 -0.68 -25.30
CA PRO A 106 -20.66 -0.69 -24.41
C PRO A 106 -21.06 -2.11 -24.02
N PRO A 107 -21.62 -2.31 -22.81
CA PRO A 107 -21.95 -3.64 -22.31
C PRO A 107 -22.96 -4.30 -23.24
N ASN A 108 -22.72 -5.57 -23.55
CA ASN A 108 -23.64 -6.36 -24.35
C ASN A 108 -24.98 -6.45 -23.61
N PRO A 109 -26.10 -6.02 -24.21
CA PRO A 109 -27.40 -5.99 -23.53
C PRO A 109 -27.94 -7.39 -23.19
N GLU A 110 -27.42 -8.45 -23.82
CA GLU A 110 -27.81 -9.84 -23.57
C GLU A 110 -26.94 -10.51 -22.51
N THR A 111 -25.62 -10.30 -22.53
CA THR A 111 -24.69 -10.99 -21.62
C THR A 111 -24.22 -10.13 -20.45
N GLY A 112 -24.25 -8.81 -20.59
CA GLY A 112 -23.66 -7.86 -19.65
C GLY A 112 -22.16 -7.65 -19.84
N ASP A 113 -21.51 -8.45 -20.69
CA ASP A 113 -20.06 -8.38 -20.90
C ASP A 113 -19.66 -7.19 -21.75
N TYR A 114 -18.49 -6.63 -21.47
CA TYR A 114 -17.89 -5.54 -22.22
C TYR A 114 -16.93 -6.11 -23.30
N PRO A 115 -17.15 -5.84 -24.60
CA PRO A 115 -16.22 -6.27 -25.63
C PRO A 115 -14.95 -5.41 -25.62
N VAL A 116 -13.77 -6.02 -25.64
CA VAL A 116 -12.50 -5.29 -25.79
C VAL A 116 -12.40 -4.72 -27.21
N LEU A 117 -12.29 -3.40 -27.32
CA LEU A 117 -12.06 -2.68 -28.57
C LEU A 117 -10.57 -2.52 -28.83
N ASP A 118 -9.84 -2.16 -27.79
CA ASP A 118 -8.40 -1.98 -27.83
C ASP A 118 -7.79 -2.29 -26.46
N ARG A 119 -6.53 -2.71 -26.46
CA ARG A 119 -5.73 -2.89 -25.24
C ARG A 119 -4.32 -2.41 -25.56
N VAL A 120 -3.71 -1.70 -24.63
CA VAL A 120 -2.28 -1.41 -24.66
C VAL A 120 -1.69 -1.91 -23.37
N GLU A 121 -0.82 -2.92 -23.45
CA GLU A 121 0.02 -3.39 -22.35
C GLU A 121 1.37 -2.66 -22.42
N TYR A 122 1.53 -1.59 -21.64
CA TYR A 122 2.80 -0.86 -21.57
C TYR A 122 3.62 -1.34 -20.37
N THR A 123 4.94 -1.32 -20.52
CA THR A 123 5.87 -1.78 -19.49
C THR A 123 6.89 -0.70 -19.18
N SER A 124 7.59 -0.84 -18.06
CA SER A 124 8.76 -0.03 -17.70
C SER A 124 9.83 0.05 -18.81
N GLU A 125 9.89 -0.95 -19.70
CA GLU A 125 10.79 -0.94 -20.86
C GLU A 125 10.43 0.15 -21.89
N TRP A 126 9.23 0.71 -21.81
CA TRP A 126 8.76 1.79 -22.68
C TRP A 126 9.39 3.15 -22.35
N GLY A 127 10.07 3.25 -21.21
CA GLY A 127 10.85 4.44 -20.85
C GLY A 127 9.98 5.65 -20.56
N LEU A 128 8.93 5.45 -19.76
CA LEU A 128 8.10 6.52 -19.22
C LEU A 128 8.98 7.61 -18.60
N THR A 129 8.67 8.86 -18.93
CA THR A 129 9.45 10.01 -18.49
C THR A 129 8.49 11.10 -18.05
N GLN A 130 8.67 11.60 -16.84
CA GLN A 130 7.89 12.72 -16.32
C GLN A 130 7.67 13.85 -17.32
N GLY A 131 6.40 14.19 -17.53
CA GLY A 131 5.92 15.23 -18.42
C GLY A 131 6.07 14.92 -19.90
N VAL A 132 6.34 13.66 -20.28
CA VAL A 132 6.51 13.24 -21.67
C VAL A 132 5.56 12.08 -21.98
N ALA A 133 4.59 12.34 -22.86
CA ALA A 133 3.69 11.31 -23.35
C ALA A 133 4.42 10.29 -24.22
N LEU A 134 3.90 9.08 -24.28
CA LEU A 134 4.22 8.09 -25.30
C LEU A 134 3.26 8.28 -26.48
N SER A 135 3.79 8.57 -27.66
CA SER A 135 3.02 8.74 -28.89
C SER A 135 3.15 7.51 -29.79
N LEU A 136 2.03 6.90 -30.18
CA LEU A 136 1.99 5.83 -31.19
C LEU A 136 2.29 6.41 -32.57
N ASP A 137 3.14 5.75 -33.36
CA ASP A 137 3.43 6.20 -34.72
C ASP A 137 2.12 6.23 -35.55
N PRO A 138 1.80 7.35 -36.23
CA PRO A 138 0.53 7.54 -36.92
C PRO A 138 0.30 6.58 -38.10
N SER A 139 1.33 5.86 -38.55
CA SER A 139 1.21 4.80 -39.57
C SER A 139 0.57 3.51 -39.04
N VAL A 140 0.50 3.34 -37.71
CA VAL A 140 -0.24 2.24 -37.08
C VAL A 140 -1.74 2.53 -37.13
N THR A 141 -2.50 1.60 -37.70
CA THR A 141 -3.96 1.72 -37.87
C THR A 141 -4.73 0.49 -37.39
N ARG A 142 -4.08 -0.41 -36.64
CA ARG A 142 -4.68 -1.62 -36.09
C ARG A 142 -4.27 -1.76 -34.64
N SER A 143 -5.24 -2.05 -33.78
CA SER A 143 -5.08 -2.20 -32.33
C SER A 143 -4.01 -3.24 -32.02
N ALA A 144 -4.04 -4.41 -32.65
CA ALA A 144 -3.03 -5.46 -32.43
C ALA A 144 -1.53 -5.09 -32.65
N TYR A 145 -1.21 -3.87 -33.10
CA TYR A 145 0.17 -3.38 -33.22
C TYR A 145 0.52 -2.27 -32.22
N ASN A 146 -0.43 -1.73 -31.46
CA ASN A 146 -0.15 -0.76 -30.41
C ASN A 146 0.30 -1.43 -29.09
N ASP A 147 0.37 -2.76 -29.03
CA ASP A 147 1.06 -3.49 -27.94
C ASP A 147 2.58 -3.66 -28.19
N ILE A 148 3.09 -3.17 -29.32
CA ILE A 148 4.51 -3.35 -29.71
C ILE A 148 5.27 -2.09 -29.38
N LEU A 149 6.19 -2.18 -28.40
CA LEU A 149 7.05 -1.07 -27.95
C LEU A 149 7.69 -0.29 -29.11
N GLU A 150 8.22 -0.95 -30.15
CA GLU A 150 8.90 -0.25 -31.26
C GLU A 150 7.99 0.66 -32.10
N ASN A 151 6.67 0.56 -31.93
CA ASN A 151 5.71 1.45 -32.58
C ASN A 151 5.43 2.73 -31.80
N TRP A 152 5.90 2.83 -30.56
CA TRP A 152 5.75 4.01 -29.71
C TRP A 152 7.05 4.80 -29.63
N CYS A 153 6.92 6.10 -29.38
CA CYS A 153 8.07 6.94 -29.05
C CYS A 153 7.72 8.02 -28.03
N PRO A 154 8.72 8.50 -27.27
CA PRO A 154 8.55 9.67 -26.43
C PRO A 154 8.16 10.89 -27.27
N ALA A 155 7.12 11.59 -26.83
CA ALA A 155 6.65 12.81 -27.45
C ALA A 155 7.71 13.91 -27.41
N THR A 156 7.69 14.77 -28.44
CA THR A 156 8.67 15.88 -28.55
C THR A 156 8.02 17.24 -28.76
N ASP A 157 6.74 17.27 -29.14
CA ASP A 157 6.00 18.50 -29.31
C ASP A 157 5.51 19.00 -27.96
N SER A 158 5.66 20.31 -27.72
CA SER A 158 5.24 20.91 -26.46
C SER A 158 3.74 21.24 -26.47
N TYR A 159 3.05 20.96 -25.37
CA TYR A 159 1.68 21.43 -25.13
C TYR A 159 1.56 22.10 -23.75
N GLY A 160 0.45 22.82 -23.56
CA GLY A 160 0.02 23.30 -22.25
C GLY A 160 1.08 24.00 -21.40
N ALA A 161 1.24 23.55 -20.16
CA ALA A 161 2.11 24.14 -19.13
C ALA A 161 3.57 23.64 -19.19
N GLY A 162 3.99 22.98 -20.28
CA GLY A 162 5.36 22.49 -20.46
C GLY A 162 5.48 20.98 -20.65
N GLY A 163 4.36 20.25 -20.73
CA GLY A 163 4.35 18.84 -21.10
C GLY A 163 4.73 18.64 -22.57
N LEU A 164 5.21 17.43 -22.88
CA LEU A 164 5.48 16.98 -24.24
C LEU A 164 4.43 15.94 -24.65
N GLY A 165 3.76 16.17 -25.78
CA GLY A 165 2.61 15.40 -26.24
C GLY A 165 1.83 16.15 -27.33
N THR A 166 0.88 15.48 -27.96
CA THR A 166 -0.03 16.07 -28.95
C THR A 166 -1.51 15.88 -28.61
N PRO A 167 -1.95 16.18 -27.37
CA PRO A 167 -3.32 15.90 -26.96
C PRO A 167 -4.36 16.61 -27.86
N GLY A 168 -5.27 15.83 -28.40
CA GLY A 168 -6.32 16.25 -29.34
C GLY A 168 -5.83 16.40 -30.79
N ALA A 169 -4.63 15.95 -31.13
CA ALA A 169 -4.00 16.16 -32.42
C ALA A 169 -3.25 14.91 -32.92
N ALA A 170 -2.78 14.95 -34.17
CA ALA A 170 -2.05 13.82 -34.74
C ALA A 170 -0.60 13.76 -34.23
N ASN A 171 -0.22 12.60 -33.70
CA ASN A 171 1.16 12.30 -33.31
C ASN A 171 2.16 12.51 -34.47
N PRO A 172 3.36 13.05 -34.17
CA PRO A 172 4.47 13.02 -35.10
C PRO A 172 4.90 11.58 -35.41
N SER A 173 5.44 11.33 -36.62
CA SER A 173 6.02 10.02 -36.91
C SER A 173 7.34 9.82 -36.16
N CYS A 174 7.41 8.69 -35.47
CA CYS A 174 8.54 8.23 -34.69
C CYS A 174 9.66 7.63 -35.57
N GLY A 175 9.39 7.38 -36.86
CA GLY A 175 10.32 6.67 -37.73
C GLY A 175 10.47 5.19 -37.36
N ALA A 176 9.50 4.64 -36.62
CA ALA A 176 9.37 3.21 -36.38
C ALA A 176 9.46 2.46 -37.70
N ASN A 177 10.18 1.33 -37.73
CA ASN A 177 10.33 0.51 -38.93
C ASN A 177 9.03 -0.28 -39.21
N GLY A 178 7.91 0.39 -39.43
CA GLY A 178 6.68 -0.21 -39.95
C GLY A 178 6.33 0.43 -41.30
N PRO A 179 6.39 -0.33 -42.41
CA PRO A 179 5.08 -0.71 -42.95
C PRO A 179 4.95 -2.19 -43.39
N MET A 180 3.88 -2.83 -42.88
CA MET A 180 2.92 -3.80 -43.47
C MET A 180 3.36 -5.12 -44.16
N PRO A 181 2.48 -6.15 -44.07
CA PRO A 181 1.70 -6.53 -45.25
C PRO A 181 0.19 -6.39 -45.04
N ASP A 182 -0.41 -5.57 -45.90
CA ASP A 182 -1.51 -6.05 -46.73
C ASP A 182 -1.07 -7.37 -47.39
N ASP A 183 -1.47 -8.50 -46.81
CA ASP A 183 -1.65 -9.75 -47.56
C ASP A 183 -2.91 -10.48 -47.09
N ASP A 184 -3.96 -9.70 -46.83
CA ASP A 184 -5.31 -10.25 -46.84
C ASP A 184 -6.20 -9.40 -47.76
N THR A 185 -5.87 -9.49 -49.05
CA THR A 185 -6.86 -9.35 -50.13
C THR A 185 -7.83 -10.56 -50.18
N GLY A 186 -8.00 -11.27 -49.05
CA GLY A 186 -8.65 -12.57 -48.95
C GLY A 186 -9.99 -12.60 -48.23
N ASP A 187 -10.41 -11.56 -47.50
CA ASP A 187 -11.78 -11.48 -46.98
C ASP A 187 -12.51 -10.26 -47.54
N SER A 188 -13.03 -10.44 -48.75
CA SER A 188 -14.24 -9.75 -49.17
C SER A 188 -15.45 -10.30 -48.40
N GLY A 189 -15.39 -10.24 -47.08
CA GLY A 189 -16.53 -10.18 -46.19
C GLY A 189 -17.09 -8.77 -46.29
N ALA A 190 -17.56 -8.42 -47.49
CA ALA A 190 -18.46 -7.29 -47.67
C ALA A 190 -19.78 -7.67 -47.00
N ASP A 191 -19.79 -7.69 -45.67
CA ASP A 191 -21.00 -7.34 -44.95
C ASP A 191 -21.26 -5.90 -45.33
N THR A 192 -22.33 -5.76 -46.08
CA THR A 192 -22.77 -4.54 -46.72
C THR A 192 -22.65 -3.38 -45.74
N ALA A 193 -21.60 -2.57 -45.90
CA ALA A 193 -21.58 -1.20 -45.44
C ALA A 193 -22.85 -0.57 -46.03
N ASP A 194 -23.84 -0.38 -45.17
CA ASP A 194 -24.92 0.55 -45.42
C ASP A 194 -24.27 1.94 -45.43
N SER A 195 -23.71 2.29 -46.58
CA SER A 195 -23.29 3.64 -46.91
C SER A 195 -24.55 4.50 -47.00
N GLY A 196 -25.10 4.87 -45.84
CA GLY A 196 -26.42 5.51 -45.78
C GLY A 196 -26.87 6.09 -44.43
N GLY A 197 -26.08 6.01 -43.36
CA GLY A 197 -26.42 6.64 -42.08
C GLY A 197 -25.56 7.88 -41.81
N ASP A 198 -26.14 9.08 -41.92
CA ASP A 198 -25.55 10.36 -41.45
C ASP A 198 -25.42 10.43 -39.90
N GLY A 199 -25.30 9.28 -39.21
CA GLY A 199 -25.32 9.17 -37.75
C GLY A 199 -24.06 8.51 -37.20
N ALA A 200 -23.67 8.91 -35.98
CA ALA A 200 -22.60 8.25 -35.24
C ALA A 200 -22.98 6.79 -34.97
N ARG A 201 -22.00 5.88 -35.03
CA ARG A 201 -22.20 4.44 -34.76
C ARG A 201 -21.27 3.95 -33.65
N THR A 202 -21.64 2.86 -33.00
CA THR A 202 -20.79 2.20 -32.00
C THR A 202 -19.47 1.72 -32.61
N PRO A 203 -18.32 1.92 -31.95
CA PRO A 203 -17.02 1.45 -32.40
C PRO A 203 -16.89 -0.08 -32.38
N THR A 204 -16.04 -0.59 -33.25
CA THR A 204 -15.49 -1.96 -33.21
C THR A 204 -13.97 -1.89 -33.02
N SER A 205 -13.32 -3.02 -32.77
CA SER A 205 -11.87 -3.09 -32.54
C SER A 205 -11.00 -2.66 -33.72
N SER A 206 -11.58 -2.44 -34.91
CA SER A 206 -10.88 -1.91 -36.08
C SER A 206 -11.09 -0.41 -36.32
N ASP A 207 -11.93 0.24 -35.51
CA ASP A 207 -12.34 1.64 -35.74
C ASP A 207 -11.59 2.65 -34.88
N ILE A 208 -11.14 2.25 -33.69
CA ILE A 208 -10.60 3.11 -32.66
C ILE A 208 -9.33 2.51 -32.07
N LEU A 209 -8.39 3.37 -31.71
CA LEU A 209 -7.08 3.02 -31.17
C LEU A 209 -6.73 3.96 -30.02
N ILE A 210 -6.06 3.46 -28.99
CA ILE A 210 -5.28 4.26 -28.05
C ILE A 210 -4.05 4.74 -28.82
N SER A 211 -3.90 6.06 -28.93
CA SER A 211 -2.88 6.71 -29.75
C SER A 211 -1.80 7.40 -28.95
N GLU A 212 -2.09 7.87 -27.74
CA GLU A 212 -1.12 8.61 -26.94
C GLU A 212 -1.43 8.40 -25.45
N ILE A 213 -0.38 8.28 -24.62
CA ILE A 213 -0.49 7.98 -23.19
C ILE A 213 0.42 8.94 -22.42
N MET A 214 -0.14 9.69 -21.48
CA MET A 214 0.59 10.44 -20.47
C MET A 214 0.30 9.81 -19.11
N ALA A 215 1.17 8.89 -18.67
CA ALA A 215 1.18 8.36 -17.30
C ALA A 215 1.78 9.43 -16.37
N ASP A 216 3.10 9.53 -16.25
CA ASP A 216 3.75 10.52 -15.37
C ASP A 216 3.66 11.95 -15.94
N ALA A 217 2.64 12.69 -15.52
CA ALA A 217 2.48 14.08 -15.90
C ALA A 217 3.39 14.97 -15.06
N GLY A 218 4.13 15.90 -15.67
CA GLY A 218 4.99 16.84 -14.93
C GLY A 218 4.24 17.89 -14.09
N VAL A 219 2.97 17.63 -13.75
CA VAL A 219 2.08 18.40 -12.89
C VAL A 219 1.57 17.48 -11.78
N ASP A 220 0.44 17.78 -11.14
CA ASP A 220 -0.13 16.89 -10.11
C ASP A 220 -0.69 15.63 -10.78
N ASP A 221 -0.15 14.45 -10.45
CA ASP A 221 -0.57 13.15 -11.03
C ASP A 221 -2.07 12.90 -10.82
N ALA A 222 -2.65 13.41 -9.72
CA ALA A 222 -4.09 13.31 -9.49
C ALA A 222 -4.95 14.06 -10.54
N ALA A 223 -4.35 14.91 -11.38
CA ALA A 223 -5.01 15.73 -12.38
C ALA A 223 -4.39 15.69 -13.78
N GLY A 224 -3.10 15.34 -13.91
CA GLY A 224 -2.28 15.56 -15.09
C GLY A 224 -2.27 14.44 -16.12
N GLU A 225 -2.62 13.22 -15.73
CA GLU A 225 -2.58 12.04 -16.58
C GLU A 225 -3.71 12.01 -17.60
N TRP A 226 -3.44 11.43 -18.76
CA TRP A 226 -4.45 11.28 -19.81
C TRP A 226 -4.13 10.20 -20.83
N VAL A 227 -5.19 9.68 -21.44
CA VAL A 227 -5.15 8.75 -22.56
C VAL A 227 -5.85 9.37 -23.75
N GLU A 228 -5.24 9.29 -24.92
CA GLU A 228 -5.84 9.73 -26.18
C GLU A 228 -6.32 8.55 -27.02
N LEU A 229 -7.51 8.69 -27.56
CA LEU A 229 -8.11 7.79 -28.54
C LEU A 229 -8.12 8.45 -29.92
N ARG A 230 -7.80 7.66 -30.95
CA ARG A 230 -7.87 8.03 -32.38
C ARG A 230 -8.91 7.19 -33.10
N ASN A 231 -9.80 7.86 -33.82
CA ASN A 231 -10.72 7.20 -34.76
C ASN A 231 -10.02 6.99 -36.11
N VAL A 232 -9.76 5.74 -36.49
CA VAL A 232 -9.14 5.35 -37.77
C VAL A 232 -10.15 4.97 -38.85
N SER A 233 -11.44 4.96 -38.52
CA SER A 233 -12.52 4.73 -39.48
C SER A 233 -12.91 5.98 -40.28
N ASP A 234 -13.76 5.79 -41.29
CA ASP A 234 -14.36 6.86 -42.09
C ASP A 234 -15.72 7.35 -41.55
N ALA A 235 -16.16 6.84 -40.40
CA ALA A 235 -17.44 7.15 -39.76
C ALA A 235 -17.24 7.89 -38.42
N THR A 236 -18.21 8.72 -38.03
CA THR A 236 -18.25 9.24 -36.66
C THR A 236 -18.57 8.10 -35.71
N LEU A 237 -17.79 7.94 -34.64
CA LEU A 237 -18.01 6.93 -33.61
C LEU A 237 -18.71 7.55 -32.41
N ASP A 238 -19.68 6.82 -31.85
CA ASP A 238 -20.37 7.13 -30.59
C ASP A 238 -19.77 6.26 -29.48
N LEU A 239 -19.13 6.91 -28.51
CA LEU A 239 -18.47 6.27 -27.38
C LEU A 239 -19.38 6.15 -26.16
N THR A 240 -20.66 6.53 -26.26
CA THR A 240 -21.62 6.39 -25.17
C THR A 240 -21.61 4.97 -24.59
N GLY A 241 -21.30 4.86 -23.30
CA GLY A 241 -21.24 3.58 -22.58
C GLY A 241 -19.99 2.73 -22.84
N CYS A 242 -19.07 3.18 -23.68
CA CYS A 242 -17.71 2.61 -23.73
C CYS A 242 -16.99 2.94 -22.42
N SER A 243 -15.93 2.21 -22.09
CA SER A 243 -15.20 2.39 -20.84
C SER A 243 -13.69 2.33 -21.03
N LEU A 244 -12.95 3.06 -20.20
CA LEU A 244 -11.53 2.82 -19.94
C LEU A 244 -11.43 2.01 -18.65
N ALA A 245 -10.60 0.98 -18.66
CA ALA A 245 -10.37 0.10 -17.53
C ALA A 245 -8.94 -0.44 -17.53
N ASP A 246 -8.52 -1.01 -16.40
CA ASP A 246 -7.37 -1.92 -16.31
C ASP A 246 -7.85 -3.32 -15.88
N THR A 247 -6.94 -4.25 -15.60
CA THR A 247 -7.28 -5.56 -15.01
C THR A 247 -7.44 -5.53 -13.49
N GLY A 248 -7.10 -4.39 -12.87
CA GLY A 248 -7.26 -4.12 -11.45
C GLY A 248 -8.59 -3.46 -11.14
N ARG A 249 -8.51 -2.29 -10.50
CA ARG A 249 -9.68 -1.59 -9.92
C ARG A 249 -10.24 -0.50 -10.83
N ASN A 250 -9.53 -0.08 -11.87
CA ASN A 250 -9.91 1.08 -12.65
C ASN A 250 -11.02 0.74 -13.63
N PHE A 251 -12.11 1.50 -13.56
CA PHE A 251 -13.24 1.35 -14.46
C PHE A 251 -14.00 2.67 -14.54
N TRP A 252 -13.86 3.35 -15.68
CA TRP A 252 -14.55 4.60 -15.96
C TRP A 252 -15.31 4.53 -17.29
N THR A 253 -16.53 5.06 -17.32
CA THR A 253 -17.43 4.95 -18.49
C THR A 253 -17.62 6.32 -19.15
N PHE A 254 -17.45 6.38 -20.48
CA PHE A 254 -17.65 7.58 -21.28
C PHE A 254 -19.10 8.10 -21.17
N PRO A 255 -19.30 9.41 -20.92
CA PRO A 255 -20.62 10.01 -20.80
C PRO A 255 -21.46 9.91 -22.08
N ASP A 256 -22.79 9.93 -21.91
CA ASP A 256 -23.75 9.97 -23.02
C ASP A 256 -23.47 11.12 -23.99
N GLY A 257 -23.42 10.79 -25.29
CA GLY A 257 -23.20 11.74 -26.37
C GLY A 257 -21.73 12.03 -26.69
N THR A 258 -20.79 11.31 -26.05
CA THR A 258 -19.37 11.38 -26.40
C THR A 258 -19.15 10.82 -27.80
N GLN A 259 -18.57 11.63 -28.71
CA GLN A 259 -18.37 11.25 -30.11
C GLN A 259 -17.01 11.67 -30.63
N ILE A 260 -16.45 10.86 -31.53
CA ILE A 260 -15.19 11.13 -32.22
C ILE A 260 -15.41 11.10 -33.73
N ALA A 261 -15.11 12.23 -34.40
CA ALA A 261 -15.26 12.37 -35.85
C ALA A 261 -14.27 11.45 -36.61
N PRO A 262 -14.51 11.14 -37.90
CA PRO A 262 -13.56 10.38 -38.72
C PRO A 262 -12.16 11.02 -38.70
N GLY A 263 -11.13 10.23 -38.38
CA GLY A 263 -9.75 10.72 -38.25
C GLY A 263 -9.52 11.68 -37.07
N GLY A 264 -10.52 11.87 -36.20
CA GLY A 264 -10.46 12.71 -35.02
C GLY A 264 -9.76 12.04 -33.85
N TYR A 265 -9.53 12.84 -32.82
CA TYR A 265 -8.88 12.47 -31.57
C TYR A 265 -9.77 12.87 -30.40
N LEU A 266 -9.72 12.11 -29.31
CA LEU A 266 -10.42 12.40 -28.06
C LEU A 266 -9.50 12.09 -26.90
N VAL A 267 -9.38 13.03 -25.96
CA VAL A 267 -8.55 12.87 -24.77
C VAL A 267 -9.45 12.62 -23.57
N ALA A 268 -9.19 11.54 -22.83
CA ALA A 268 -9.73 11.31 -21.50
C ALA A 268 -8.65 11.64 -20.48
N ALA A 269 -8.92 12.55 -19.55
CA ALA A 269 -7.94 13.04 -18.58
C ALA A 269 -8.55 13.05 -17.17
N ARG A 270 -7.70 12.98 -16.14
CA ARG A 270 -8.14 13.06 -14.73
C ARG A 270 -9.04 14.27 -14.44
N SER A 271 -8.74 15.41 -15.06
CA SER A 271 -9.53 16.64 -14.95
C SER A 271 -9.85 17.26 -16.32
N ASP A 272 -11.04 17.84 -16.46
CA ASP A 272 -11.41 18.69 -17.61
C ASP A 272 -10.99 20.16 -17.41
N ASP A 273 -10.49 20.54 -16.23
CA ASP A 273 -9.91 21.85 -15.97
C ASP A 273 -8.49 21.89 -16.56
N SER A 274 -8.33 22.67 -17.65
CA SER A 274 -7.05 22.80 -18.34
C SER A 274 -5.94 23.38 -17.47
N ALA A 275 -6.27 24.09 -16.38
CA ALA A 275 -5.26 24.56 -15.42
C ALA A 275 -4.72 23.44 -14.52
N ALA A 276 -5.52 22.40 -14.27
CA ALA A 276 -5.16 21.27 -13.41
C ALA A 276 -4.47 20.14 -14.20
N ASN A 277 -4.92 19.85 -15.43
CA ASN A 277 -4.43 18.74 -16.25
C ASN A 277 -3.20 19.08 -17.13
N GLY A 278 -2.39 20.04 -16.71
CA GLY A 278 -1.19 20.43 -17.45
C GLY A 278 -1.44 21.17 -18.77
N GLY A 279 -2.67 21.66 -19.02
CA GLY A 279 -3.00 22.50 -20.18
C GLY A 279 -3.65 21.74 -21.34
N VAL A 280 -4.19 20.55 -21.09
CA VAL A 280 -4.99 19.81 -22.06
C VAL A 280 -6.37 20.46 -22.18
N GLU A 281 -6.71 20.90 -23.39
CA GLU A 281 -7.99 21.55 -23.68
C GLU A 281 -9.02 20.54 -24.20
N GLY A 282 -10.25 20.61 -23.68
CA GLY A 282 -11.38 19.83 -24.20
C GLY A 282 -11.34 18.33 -23.88
N ALA A 283 -10.57 17.93 -22.86
CA ALA A 283 -10.57 16.57 -22.35
C ALA A 283 -11.92 16.19 -21.71
N VAL A 284 -12.23 14.89 -21.75
CA VAL A 284 -13.33 14.30 -20.99
C VAL A 284 -12.78 13.88 -19.63
N ALA A 285 -13.36 14.38 -18.53
CA ALA A 285 -12.87 14.09 -17.18
C ALA A 285 -13.18 12.64 -16.75
N THR A 286 -12.15 11.89 -16.37
CA THR A 286 -12.25 10.56 -15.76
C THR A 286 -12.45 10.64 -14.24
N GLY A 287 -11.87 11.65 -13.58
CA GLY A 287 -11.84 11.73 -12.13
C GLY A 287 -11.02 10.58 -11.50
N PRO A 288 -11.33 10.19 -10.25
CA PRO A 288 -10.59 9.15 -9.52
C PRO A 288 -10.79 7.72 -10.06
N ASP A 289 -11.77 7.52 -10.94
CA ASP A 289 -12.21 6.18 -11.38
C ASP A 289 -11.28 5.53 -12.41
N PHE A 290 -10.28 6.27 -12.89
CA PHE A 290 -9.22 5.79 -13.78
C PHE A 290 -7.93 6.57 -13.51
N THR A 291 -6.88 5.85 -13.13
CA THR A 291 -5.49 6.29 -12.90
C THR A 291 -4.56 5.54 -13.84
N LEU A 292 -3.41 6.12 -14.17
CA LEU A 292 -2.31 5.38 -14.81
C LEU A 292 -1.20 5.15 -13.78
N ASN A 293 -0.33 4.17 -14.05
CA ASN A 293 0.78 3.85 -13.15
C ASN A 293 2.10 4.48 -13.64
N ASP A 294 2.67 5.38 -12.84
CA ASP A 294 3.86 6.20 -13.13
C ASP A 294 5.23 5.46 -13.16
N ASP A 295 5.26 4.16 -13.48
CA ASP A 295 6.46 3.31 -13.28
C ASP A 295 7.01 3.31 -11.86
N LEU A 296 6.13 3.61 -10.88
CA LEU A 296 6.52 3.60 -9.49
C LEU A 296 6.42 2.18 -8.92
N ARG A 297 7.58 1.60 -8.66
CA ARG A 297 7.72 0.25 -8.07
C ARG A 297 7.99 0.27 -6.56
N ILE A 298 8.36 1.43 -6.03
CA ILE A 298 8.77 1.62 -4.63
C ILE A 298 8.15 2.90 -4.09
N ILE A 299 7.21 2.76 -3.17
CA ILE A 299 6.59 3.86 -2.44
C ILE A 299 7.53 4.32 -1.33
N ARG A 300 7.70 5.64 -1.20
CA ARG A 300 8.53 6.34 -0.22
C ARG A 300 7.72 7.41 0.52
N PRO A 301 8.19 7.94 1.65
CA PRO A 301 7.47 8.98 2.40
C PRO A 301 7.12 10.23 1.60
N ASP A 302 7.89 10.54 0.55
CA ASP A 302 7.69 11.70 -0.33
C ASP A 302 6.97 11.36 -1.64
N THR A 303 6.47 10.13 -1.79
CA THR A 303 5.67 9.71 -2.95
C THR A 303 4.32 10.44 -2.94
N PRO A 304 4.00 11.22 -3.98
CA PRO A 304 2.65 11.80 -4.15
C PRO A 304 1.61 10.70 -4.30
N ASN A 305 0.39 10.91 -3.77
CA ASN A 305 -0.76 10.01 -3.94
C ASN A 305 -0.41 8.53 -3.61
N ALA A 306 0.39 8.32 -2.57
CA ALA A 306 0.92 7.00 -2.20
C ALA A 306 -0.18 5.96 -1.90
N ASP A 307 -1.35 6.41 -1.45
CA ASP A 307 -2.54 5.60 -1.24
C ASP A 307 -3.12 5.04 -2.55
N GLU A 308 -3.26 5.89 -3.57
CA GLU A 308 -3.71 5.49 -4.91
C GLU A 308 -2.69 4.51 -5.52
N ILE A 309 -1.40 4.84 -5.46
CA ILE A 309 -0.34 3.97 -6.00
C ILE A 309 -0.30 2.63 -5.26
N PHE A 310 -0.39 2.64 -3.94
CA PHE A 310 -0.43 1.40 -3.17
C PHE A 310 -1.61 0.51 -3.57
N ALA A 311 -2.79 1.10 -3.76
CA ALA A 311 -3.97 0.39 -4.22
C ALA A 311 -3.73 -0.31 -5.56
N GLU A 312 -3.03 0.32 -6.50
CA GLU A 312 -2.67 -0.31 -7.79
C GLU A 312 -1.63 -1.43 -7.63
N LEU A 313 -0.60 -1.21 -6.81
CA LEU A 313 0.45 -2.21 -6.63
C LEU A 313 -0.08 -3.50 -5.99
N VAL A 314 -1.12 -3.43 -5.16
CA VAL A 314 -1.70 -4.63 -4.53
C VAL A 314 -2.84 -5.25 -5.34
N ALA A 315 -3.52 -4.49 -6.20
CA ALA A 315 -4.61 -4.95 -7.06
C ALA A 315 -4.09 -5.52 -8.39
N GLN A 316 -3.25 -6.55 -8.34
CA GLN A 316 -2.58 -7.16 -9.50
C GLN A 316 -3.49 -8.01 -10.39
N GLY A 317 -4.77 -8.07 -10.06
CA GLY A 317 -5.74 -8.93 -10.70
C GLY A 317 -5.53 -10.41 -10.35
N ILE A 318 -6.22 -11.25 -11.11
CA ILE A 318 -6.44 -12.67 -10.80
C ILE A 318 -5.82 -13.66 -11.80
N SER A 319 -4.91 -13.17 -12.64
CA SER A 319 -4.32 -13.96 -13.74
C SER A 319 -3.10 -14.77 -13.30
N GLY A 320 -2.83 -14.84 -11.99
CA GLY A 320 -1.72 -15.58 -11.40
C GLY A 320 -1.83 -17.09 -11.58
N SER A 321 -0.68 -17.74 -11.48
CA SER A 321 -0.58 -19.19 -11.43
C SER A 321 -1.05 -19.72 -10.08
N GLY A 322 -2.01 -20.65 -10.04
CA GLY A 322 -2.40 -21.39 -8.80
C GLY A 322 -1.34 -22.38 -8.27
N ILE A 323 -0.07 -22.01 -8.34
CA ILE A 323 1.06 -22.63 -7.65
C ILE A 323 1.76 -21.46 -6.97
N GLU A 324 1.37 -21.23 -5.72
CA GLU A 324 1.82 -20.05 -4.98
C GLU A 324 3.18 -20.30 -4.37
N MET A 325 4.17 -19.50 -4.76
CA MET A 325 5.58 -19.67 -4.36
C MET A 325 6.13 -18.38 -3.78
N GLY A 326 5.37 -17.76 -2.86
CA GLY A 326 5.71 -16.46 -2.28
C GLY A 326 7.10 -16.39 -1.65
N LEU A 327 7.57 -17.45 -1.00
CA LEU A 327 8.92 -17.48 -0.44
C LEU A 327 10.01 -17.50 -1.54
N GLU A 328 9.78 -18.23 -2.63
CA GLU A 328 10.71 -18.24 -3.76
C GLU A 328 10.68 -16.92 -4.52
N ALA A 329 9.50 -16.33 -4.73
CA ALA A 329 9.35 -15.01 -5.34
C ALA A 329 10.11 -13.95 -4.54
N ALA A 330 9.95 -13.89 -3.21
CA ALA A 330 10.69 -12.99 -2.34
C ALA A 330 12.21 -13.25 -2.39
N ARG A 331 12.62 -14.52 -2.45
CA ARG A 331 14.04 -14.89 -2.61
C ARG A 331 14.60 -14.38 -3.93
N MET A 332 13.85 -14.52 -5.03
CA MET A 332 14.23 -14.02 -6.36
C MET A 332 14.31 -12.49 -6.38
N ALA A 333 13.33 -11.81 -5.78
CA ALA A 333 13.26 -10.36 -5.72
C ALA A 333 14.48 -9.72 -5.05
N LEU A 334 15.01 -10.40 -4.03
CA LEU A 334 16.16 -9.95 -3.25
C LEU A 334 17.47 -10.64 -3.68
N SER A 335 17.51 -11.18 -4.90
CA SER A 335 18.69 -11.83 -5.49
C SER A 335 19.08 -11.19 -6.82
N GLU A 336 20.35 -11.34 -7.18
CA GLU A 336 20.81 -11.00 -8.54
C GLU A 336 20.18 -11.93 -9.60
N PRO A 337 19.84 -11.41 -10.80
CA PRO A 337 20.13 -10.06 -11.29
C PRO A 337 19.04 -9.02 -10.96
N LEU A 338 17.92 -9.41 -10.35
CA LEU A 338 16.80 -8.50 -10.10
C LEU A 338 17.17 -7.41 -9.11
N LEU A 339 17.88 -7.77 -8.05
CA LEU A 339 18.30 -6.85 -6.98
C LEU A 339 19.09 -5.62 -7.51
N SER A 340 19.97 -5.81 -8.48
CA SER A 340 20.72 -4.70 -9.11
C SER A 340 20.11 -4.22 -10.44
N GLY A 341 19.08 -4.91 -10.92
CA GLY A 341 18.35 -4.62 -12.16
C GLY A 341 16.99 -4.01 -11.85
N LEU A 342 15.92 -4.73 -12.18
CA LEU A 342 14.53 -4.24 -12.10
C LEU A 342 14.06 -3.89 -10.67
N ASN A 343 14.69 -4.46 -9.64
CA ASN A 343 14.35 -4.20 -8.24
C ASN A 343 15.37 -3.26 -7.58
N ALA A 344 16.22 -2.60 -8.37
CA ALA A 344 17.26 -1.73 -7.86
C ALA A 344 16.68 -0.60 -7.01
N GLY A 345 17.35 -0.34 -5.88
CA GLY A 345 16.99 0.76 -4.98
C GLY A 345 15.99 0.41 -3.88
N PHE A 346 15.49 -0.84 -3.83
CA PHE A 346 14.60 -1.31 -2.77
C PHE A 346 15.35 -1.73 -1.48
N LEU A 347 16.29 -2.66 -1.58
CA LEU A 347 16.96 -3.20 -0.40
C LEU A 347 18.10 -2.27 0.07
N ARG A 348 17.96 -1.68 1.26
CA ARG A 348 18.98 -0.83 1.90
C ARG A 348 19.69 -1.57 3.03
N ASP A 349 20.99 -1.36 3.21
CA ASP A 349 21.78 -2.10 4.21
C ASP A 349 21.41 -1.71 5.66
N GLU A 350 21.13 -0.43 5.88
CA GLU A 350 20.79 0.16 7.18
C GLU A 350 19.36 -0.12 7.62
N ALA A 351 18.47 -0.40 6.68
CA ALA A 351 17.05 -0.58 6.96
C ALA A 351 16.76 -1.91 7.65
N ASN A 352 15.74 -1.94 8.50
CA ASN A 352 15.07 -3.18 8.88
C ASN A 352 14.32 -3.73 7.66
N LEU A 353 14.28 -5.05 7.48
CA LEU A 353 13.49 -5.65 6.39
C LEU A 353 12.28 -6.36 6.97
N ALA A 354 11.10 -6.02 6.48
CA ALA A 354 9.85 -6.63 6.89
C ALA A 354 9.14 -7.23 5.70
N PHE A 355 8.66 -8.46 5.84
CA PHE A 355 7.75 -9.06 4.86
C PHE A 355 6.34 -9.03 5.41
N ILE A 356 5.39 -8.72 4.54
CA ILE A 356 3.97 -8.89 4.82
C ILE A 356 3.44 -9.79 3.71
N ILE A 357 3.05 -11.01 4.08
CA ILE A 357 2.59 -12.02 3.12
C ILE A 357 1.07 -12.10 3.21
N VAL A 358 0.39 -12.02 2.07
CA VAL A 358 -1.07 -12.11 1.99
C VAL A 358 -1.42 -13.17 0.95
N SER A 359 -2.01 -14.29 1.38
CA SER A 359 -2.35 -15.42 0.51
C SER A 359 -3.42 -16.30 1.15
N ASP A 360 -4.38 -16.77 0.35
CA ASP A 360 -5.38 -17.75 0.74
C ASP A 360 -4.89 -19.21 0.56
N GLU A 361 -3.66 -19.39 0.08
CA GLU A 361 -2.99 -20.68 -0.12
C GLU A 361 -1.70 -20.85 0.73
N ASP A 362 -1.23 -22.10 0.90
CA ASP A 362 0.08 -22.37 1.50
C ASP A 362 1.22 -22.27 0.47
N ASP A 363 2.40 -21.89 0.94
CA ASP A 363 3.59 -21.76 0.11
C ASP A 363 4.07 -23.11 -0.45
N THR A 364 4.20 -23.20 -1.77
CA THR A 364 4.68 -24.40 -2.47
C THR A 364 6.15 -24.30 -2.89
N SER A 365 6.89 -23.31 -2.36
CA SER A 365 8.28 -23.04 -2.72
C SER A 365 9.21 -24.24 -2.49
N PRO A 366 10.22 -24.47 -3.36
CA PRO A 366 10.91 -25.75 -3.48
C PRO A 366 11.83 -26.08 -2.31
N TYR A 367 12.28 -25.07 -1.56
CA TYR A 367 13.21 -25.27 -0.45
C TYR A 367 12.46 -25.38 0.89
N PRO A 368 13.05 -26.04 1.90
CA PRO A 368 12.52 -26.00 3.26
C PRO A 368 12.52 -24.58 3.82
N VAL A 369 11.57 -24.27 4.70
CA VAL A 369 11.43 -22.99 5.41
C VAL A 369 12.76 -22.49 6.01
N ASP A 370 13.54 -23.38 6.62
CA ASP A 370 14.87 -23.07 7.18
C ASP A 370 15.86 -22.48 6.17
N SER A 371 15.73 -22.83 4.90
CA SER A 371 16.62 -22.32 3.84
C SER A 371 16.27 -20.89 3.49
N TYR A 372 14.97 -20.59 3.41
CA TYR A 372 14.46 -19.23 3.17
C TYR A 372 14.76 -18.31 4.35
N LEU A 373 14.47 -18.75 5.59
CA LEU A 373 14.76 -17.95 6.78
C LEU A 373 16.24 -17.55 6.86
N ARG A 374 17.16 -18.49 6.63
CA ARG A 374 18.60 -18.21 6.60
C ARG A 374 18.95 -17.21 5.51
N PHE A 375 18.45 -17.41 4.30
CA PHE A 375 18.71 -16.49 3.20
C PHE A 375 18.26 -15.07 3.54
N PHE A 376 17.03 -14.88 4.01
CA PHE A 376 16.51 -13.54 4.32
C PHE A 376 17.22 -12.89 5.51
N THR A 377 17.54 -13.68 6.54
CA THR A 377 18.28 -13.16 7.71
C THR A 377 19.71 -12.76 7.32
N ASP A 378 20.36 -13.52 6.44
CA ASP A 378 21.71 -13.22 5.94
C ASP A 378 21.79 -11.87 5.20
N LEU A 379 20.69 -11.40 4.58
CA LEU A 379 20.62 -10.10 3.91
C LEU A 379 20.90 -8.92 4.86
N LYS A 380 20.53 -9.07 6.15
CA LYS A 380 20.73 -8.04 7.18
C LYS A 380 21.86 -8.37 8.16
N GLY A 381 22.65 -9.40 7.86
CA GLY A 381 23.86 -9.79 8.58
C GLY A 381 23.61 -10.48 9.93
N GLU A 382 24.69 -10.71 10.68
CA GLU A 382 24.65 -11.48 11.95
C GLU A 382 23.73 -10.88 13.02
N GLU A 383 23.45 -9.57 12.96
CA GLU A 383 22.57 -8.89 13.91
C GLU A 383 21.11 -9.35 13.78
N ALA A 384 20.65 -9.68 12.58
CA ALA A 384 19.28 -10.15 12.36
C ALA A 384 18.99 -11.52 12.99
N TYR A 385 20.02 -12.35 13.22
CA TYR A 385 19.87 -13.61 13.96
C TYR A 385 19.61 -13.44 15.46
N ARG A 386 19.85 -12.24 16.01
CA ARG A 386 19.71 -11.96 17.45
C ARG A 386 18.73 -10.84 17.75
N ASN A 387 18.50 -9.97 16.77
CA ASN A 387 17.58 -8.86 16.86
C ASN A 387 16.52 -9.03 15.76
N HIS A 388 15.37 -9.60 16.13
CA HIS A 388 14.23 -9.75 15.22
C HIS A 388 13.65 -8.41 14.75
N GLN A 389 14.09 -7.28 15.29
CA GLN A 389 13.77 -5.96 14.72
C GLN A 389 14.47 -5.70 13.39
N ARG A 390 15.58 -6.39 13.07
CA ARG A 390 16.30 -6.22 11.78
C ARG A 390 15.63 -6.97 10.63
N PHE A 391 14.93 -8.05 10.93
CA PHE A 391 14.21 -8.86 9.95
C PHE A 391 12.97 -9.51 10.57
N SER A 392 11.79 -9.25 10.00
CA SER A 392 10.54 -9.89 10.39
C SER A 392 9.73 -10.35 9.19
N ILE A 393 8.93 -11.40 9.38
CA ILE A 393 7.88 -11.84 8.45
C ILE A 393 6.57 -11.82 9.22
N SER A 394 5.57 -11.15 8.66
CA SER A 394 4.19 -11.21 9.11
C SER A 394 3.32 -11.81 8.01
N SER A 395 2.20 -12.42 8.36
CA SER A 395 1.33 -13.15 7.43
C SER A 395 -0.14 -12.94 7.70
N VAL A 396 -0.90 -12.57 6.67
CA VAL A 396 -2.37 -12.55 6.62
C VAL A 396 -2.80 -13.72 5.74
N VAL A 397 -3.13 -14.85 6.35
CA VAL A 397 -3.31 -16.15 5.67
C VAL A 397 -4.41 -16.95 6.38
N GLY A 398 -4.73 -18.16 5.91
CA GLY A 398 -5.43 -19.12 6.76
C GLY A 398 -4.55 -19.46 7.97
N ASP A 399 -4.92 -18.96 9.15
CA ASP A 399 -4.07 -18.83 10.34
C ASP A 399 -4.21 -19.99 11.34
N GLU A 400 -5.29 -20.77 11.24
CA GLU A 400 -5.57 -21.91 12.11
C GLU A 400 -5.38 -23.26 11.39
N GLU A 401 -4.72 -24.22 12.06
CA GLU A 401 -4.56 -25.57 11.51
C GLU A 401 -5.91 -26.33 11.57
N PRO A 402 -6.47 -26.79 10.43
CA PRO A 402 -7.75 -27.47 10.40
C PRO A 402 -7.68 -28.85 11.08
N GLU A 403 -8.81 -29.32 11.62
CA GLU A 403 -8.89 -30.63 12.29
C GLU A 403 -8.61 -31.81 11.33
N PHE A 404 -8.93 -31.64 10.05
CA PHE A 404 -8.77 -32.66 9.01
C PHE A 404 -8.08 -32.08 7.77
N ASP A 405 -7.25 -32.92 7.16
CA ASP A 405 -6.54 -32.60 5.90
C ASP A 405 -7.54 -32.35 4.77
N GLY A 406 -7.36 -31.22 4.07
CA GLY A 406 -8.22 -30.76 2.97
C GLY A 406 -9.46 -29.97 3.39
N GLU A 407 -9.65 -29.69 4.67
CA GLU A 407 -10.64 -28.69 5.13
C GLU A 407 -10.00 -27.28 5.09
N PRO A 408 -10.79 -26.22 4.85
CA PRO A 408 -10.29 -24.86 4.91
C PRO A 408 -9.84 -24.50 6.33
N SER A 409 -8.85 -23.64 6.43
CA SER A 409 -8.38 -23.04 7.68
C SER A 409 -9.41 -22.04 8.21
N CYS A 410 -9.90 -21.17 7.33
CA CYS A 410 -10.93 -20.20 7.63
C CYS A 410 -11.89 -20.06 6.44
N SER A 411 -13.07 -19.49 6.69
CA SER A 411 -14.08 -19.23 5.66
C SER A 411 -14.81 -17.92 5.95
N SER A 412 -15.05 -17.15 4.91
CA SER A 412 -15.81 -15.89 4.92
C SER A 412 -16.94 -15.96 3.86
N PRO A 413 -17.82 -14.94 3.78
CA PRO A 413 -18.75 -14.81 2.65
C PRO A 413 -18.05 -14.66 1.28
N ASP A 414 -16.80 -14.21 1.27
CA ASP A 414 -16.02 -13.86 0.08
C ASP A 414 -15.16 -15.04 -0.41
N GLY A 415 -14.79 -15.99 0.48
CA GLY A 415 -13.97 -17.12 0.09
C GLY A 415 -13.62 -18.07 1.24
N GLU A 416 -12.82 -19.09 0.92
CA GLU A 416 -12.22 -20.00 1.89
C GLU A 416 -10.71 -19.99 1.68
N ALA A 417 -9.94 -20.01 2.77
CA ALA A 417 -8.49 -20.08 2.70
C ALA A 417 -7.96 -21.40 3.26
N SER A 418 -6.91 -21.91 2.65
CA SER A 418 -6.15 -23.04 3.16
C SER A 418 -5.16 -22.60 4.25
N TYR A 419 -4.70 -23.54 5.08
CA TYR A 419 -3.78 -23.22 6.16
C TYR A 419 -2.39 -22.88 5.64
N GLY A 420 -1.95 -21.64 5.81
CA GLY A 420 -0.65 -21.11 5.38
C GLY A 420 0.52 -21.57 6.25
N SER A 421 0.67 -22.89 6.42
CA SER A 421 1.54 -23.52 7.41
C SER A 421 2.98 -23.00 7.42
N ARG A 422 3.55 -22.73 6.23
CA ARG A 422 4.94 -22.28 6.08
C ARG A 422 5.11 -20.80 6.38
N TYR A 423 4.12 -19.99 6.02
CA TYR A 423 4.07 -18.57 6.38
C TYR A 423 3.90 -18.41 7.89
N VAL A 424 2.96 -19.15 8.50
CA VAL A 424 2.75 -19.17 9.95
C VAL A 424 4.00 -19.63 10.71
N ASP A 425 4.74 -20.65 10.24
CA ASP A 425 6.02 -21.06 10.87
C ASP A 425 7.04 -19.92 10.84
N LEU A 426 7.20 -19.25 9.71
CA LEU A 426 8.13 -18.13 9.57
C LEU A 426 7.74 -16.95 10.47
N SER A 427 6.48 -16.54 10.45
CA SER A 427 6.00 -15.42 11.25
C SER A 427 6.27 -15.64 12.74
N ARG A 428 5.97 -16.86 13.26
CA ARG A 428 6.28 -17.22 14.66
C ARG A 428 7.78 -17.20 14.98
N ARG A 429 8.63 -17.57 14.03
CA ARG A 429 10.08 -17.67 14.24
C ARG A 429 10.80 -16.33 14.13
N THR A 430 10.17 -15.34 13.50
CA THR A 430 10.70 -13.98 13.36
C THR A 430 9.97 -12.97 14.25
N ASP A 431 9.17 -13.43 15.22
CA ASP A 431 8.32 -12.59 16.08
C ASP A 431 7.44 -11.60 15.28
N GLY A 432 6.97 -12.01 14.10
CA GLY A 432 6.04 -11.21 13.31
C GLY A 432 4.58 -11.56 13.58
N LEU A 433 3.69 -10.78 12.98
CA LEU A 433 2.25 -10.86 13.24
C LEU A 433 1.60 -11.91 12.34
N ILE A 434 0.53 -12.51 12.85
CA ILE A 434 -0.26 -13.52 12.15
C ILE A 434 -1.71 -13.11 12.30
N ASP A 435 -2.41 -12.98 11.18
CA ASP A 435 -3.84 -12.71 11.18
C ASP A 435 -4.57 -13.50 10.09
N SER A 436 -5.89 -13.59 10.23
CA SER A 436 -6.73 -14.35 9.33
C SER A 436 -7.05 -13.56 8.06
N ILE A 437 -6.79 -14.15 6.90
CA ILE A 437 -7.20 -13.56 5.61
C ILE A 437 -8.72 -13.49 5.44
N CYS A 438 -9.46 -14.31 6.20
CA CYS A 438 -10.92 -14.35 6.16
C CYS A 438 -11.59 -13.22 6.96
N ASP A 439 -10.82 -12.36 7.62
CA ASP A 439 -11.36 -11.24 8.38
C ASP A 439 -12.07 -10.22 7.48
N GLU A 440 -13.15 -9.63 8.01
CA GLU A 440 -13.94 -8.63 7.27
C GLU A 440 -13.21 -7.28 7.12
N ASP A 441 -12.18 -7.03 7.95
CA ASP A 441 -11.46 -5.76 8.02
C ASP A 441 -9.98 -5.98 8.39
N PHE A 442 -9.06 -5.54 7.52
CA PHE A 442 -7.62 -5.61 7.76
C PHE A 442 -7.05 -4.39 8.49
N SER A 443 -7.89 -3.42 8.89
CA SER A 443 -7.44 -2.23 9.63
C SER A 443 -6.68 -2.57 10.91
N PRO A 444 -7.11 -3.53 11.76
CA PRO A 444 -6.41 -3.85 13.00
C PRO A 444 -4.98 -4.34 12.78
N ILE A 445 -4.78 -5.30 11.86
CA ILE A 445 -3.45 -5.83 11.54
C ILE A 445 -2.59 -4.80 10.84
N ALA A 446 -3.16 -3.99 9.92
CA ALA A 446 -2.43 -2.90 9.28
C ALA A 446 -1.88 -1.90 10.32
N LEU A 447 -2.70 -1.57 11.32
CA LEU A 447 -2.35 -0.65 12.39
C LEU A 447 -1.27 -1.26 13.31
N GLU A 448 -1.38 -2.52 13.71
CA GLU A 448 -0.35 -3.20 14.52
C GLU A 448 0.97 -3.38 13.76
N LEU A 449 0.92 -3.71 12.47
CA LEU A 449 2.08 -3.78 11.59
C LEU A 449 2.75 -2.41 11.49
N GLY A 450 1.98 -1.34 11.25
CA GLY A 450 2.54 0.01 11.15
C GLY A 450 3.22 0.45 12.43
N LEU A 451 2.62 0.16 13.59
CA LEU A 451 3.23 0.42 14.88
C LEU A 451 4.53 -0.36 15.08
N THR A 452 4.53 -1.66 14.77
CA THR A 452 5.72 -2.52 14.92
C THR A 452 6.87 -2.05 14.03
N LEU A 453 6.58 -1.71 12.77
CA LEU A 453 7.57 -1.33 11.77
C LEU A 453 8.11 0.09 11.97
N SER A 454 7.30 1.00 12.53
CA SER A 454 7.76 2.34 12.92
C SER A 454 8.90 2.30 13.95
N GLY A 455 9.04 1.19 14.70
CA GLY A 455 10.05 1.04 15.76
C GLY A 455 9.77 1.84 17.02
N LEU A 456 8.57 2.40 17.13
CA LEU A 456 8.16 3.14 18.30
C LEU A 456 8.17 2.24 19.53
N SER A 457 8.75 2.75 20.61
CA SER A 457 8.63 2.12 21.91
C SER A 457 7.25 2.44 22.48
N VAL A 458 6.49 1.39 22.75
CA VAL A 458 5.17 1.46 23.43
C VAL A 458 5.30 1.39 24.95
N GLU A 459 6.44 0.91 25.45
CA GLU A 459 6.73 0.74 26.88
C GLU A 459 7.96 1.54 27.31
N PHE A 460 7.84 2.22 28.44
CA PHE A 460 8.91 2.99 29.06
C PHE A 460 9.07 2.58 30.52
N ALA A 461 10.20 1.96 30.85
CA ALA A 461 10.51 1.52 32.19
C ALA A 461 10.84 2.70 33.10
N LEU A 462 10.06 2.84 34.17
CA LEU A 462 10.30 3.85 35.20
C LEU A 462 11.52 3.48 36.03
N SER A 463 12.29 4.49 36.43
CA SER A 463 13.51 4.27 37.20
C SER A 463 13.26 3.95 38.67
N GLU A 464 12.08 4.30 39.18
CA GLU A 464 11.62 4.04 40.55
C GLU A 464 10.14 3.61 40.58
N ILE A 465 9.66 3.07 41.70
CA ILE A 465 8.26 2.62 41.85
C ILE A 465 7.35 3.81 42.22
N PRO A 466 6.39 4.21 41.38
CA PRO A 466 5.51 5.34 41.63
C PRO A 466 4.37 5.04 42.61
N ASP A 467 3.96 6.04 43.39
CA ASP A 467 2.60 6.13 43.90
C ASP A 467 1.68 6.44 42.71
N GLU A 468 0.97 5.41 42.28
CA GLU A 468 0.07 5.42 41.13
C GLU A 468 -0.98 6.53 41.14
N THR A 469 -1.34 7.08 42.30
CA THR A 469 -2.33 8.16 42.42
C THR A 469 -1.77 9.54 42.09
N THR A 470 -0.45 9.65 42.01
CA THR A 470 0.29 10.89 41.75
C THR A 470 0.95 10.90 40.37
N LEU A 471 0.83 9.81 39.62
CA LEU A 471 1.51 9.61 38.35
C LEU A 471 0.85 10.45 37.25
N GLU A 472 1.66 11.29 36.62
CA GLU A 472 1.27 12.18 35.54
C GLU A 472 2.26 12.01 34.38
N VAL A 473 1.74 11.87 33.16
CA VAL A 473 2.56 11.70 31.95
C VAL A 473 2.25 12.87 31.02
N SER A 474 3.28 13.56 30.53
CA SER A 474 3.15 14.71 29.64
C SER A 474 4.08 14.60 28.43
N LEU A 475 3.65 15.16 27.31
CA LEU A 475 4.35 15.13 26.03
C LEU A 475 4.93 16.50 25.66
N TYR A 476 6.12 16.48 25.07
CA TYR A 476 6.83 17.66 24.59
C TYR A 476 7.45 17.39 23.21
N GLU A 477 7.39 18.35 22.28
CA GLU A 477 8.02 18.19 20.94
C GLU A 477 9.56 18.21 21.00
N THR A 478 10.11 18.90 22.00
CA THR A 478 11.56 19.03 22.22
C THR A 478 11.89 18.91 23.71
N ALA A 479 13.18 18.91 24.06
CA ALA A 479 13.62 18.91 25.45
C ALA A 479 13.30 20.22 26.20
N ASP A 480 12.83 21.27 25.51
CA ASP A 480 12.51 22.55 26.11
C ASP A 480 11.11 22.57 26.73
N ALA A 481 10.98 23.17 27.92
CA ALA A 481 9.70 23.26 28.62
C ALA A 481 8.62 24.05 27.86
N ASP A 482 9.03 24.92 26.93
CA ASP A 482 8.12 25.72 26.11
C ASP A 482 7.48 24.90 24.96
N SER A 483 7.98 23.70 24.67
CA SER A 483 7.40 22.79 23.65
C SER A 483 6.38 21.80 24.23
N PHE A 484 5.71 22.17 25.32
CA PHE A 484 4.63 21.37 25.89
C PHE A 484 3.50 21.18 24.88
N VAL A 485 3.06 19.93 24.74
CA VAL A 485 1.94 19.56 23.87
C VAL A 485 0.70 19.32 24.72
N GLU A 486 0.74 18.29 25.56
CA GLU A 486 -0.39 17.88 26.37
C GLU A 486 0.01 17.02 27.58
N THR A 487 -0.93 16.88 28.51
CA THR A 487 -0.86 15.94 29.63
C THR A 487 -1.86 14.83 29.37
N LEU A 488 -1.39 13.59 29.48
CA LEU A 488 -2.13 12.40 29.12
C LEU A 488 -2.99 11.89 30.28
N THR A 489 -4.08 11.23 29.92
CA THR A 489 -5.06 10.65 30.83
C THR A 489 -4.76 9.17 31.08
N LYS A 490 -4.54 8.82 32.35
CA LYS A 490 -4.36 7.42 32.77
C LYS A 490 -5.61 6.61 32.45
N ASP A 491 -5.42 5.39 31.96
CA ASP A 491 -6.45 4.43 31.52
C ASP A 491 -7.21 4.83 30.24
N GLU A 492 -6.88 5.97 29.61
CA GLU A 492 -7.36 6.36 28.28
C GLU A 492 -6.19 6.41 27.29
N ASP A 493 -5.10 7.12 27.64
CA ASP A 493 -3.94 7.32 26.76
C ASP A 493 -2.78 6.39 27.09
N TYR A 494 -2.63 6.04 28.37
CA TYR A 494 -1.60 5.12 28.84
C TYR A 494 -2.09 4.33 30.07
N VAL A 495 -1.47 3.18 30.31
CA VAL A 495 -1.62 2.39 31.53
C VAL A 495 -0.28 2.22 32.22
N TYR A 496 -0.29 2.15 33.55
CA TYR A 496 0.88 1.74 34.32
C TYR A 496 0.79 0.24 34.61
N VAL A 497 1.86 -0.52 34.37
CA VAL A 497 1.92 -1.96 34.59
C VAL A 497 2.84 -2.25 35.79
N PRO A 498 2.28 -2.47 37.01
CA PRO A 498 3.08 -2.52 38.24
C PRO A 498 4.12 -3.65 38.27
N ASP A 499 3.80 -4.81 37.68
CA ASP A 499 4.69 -5.98 37.70
C ASP A 499 5.99 -5.76 36.90
N LEU A 500 5.95 -4.87 35.91
CA LEU A 500 7.08 -4.55 35.05
C LEU A 500 7.70 -3.18 35.38
N ASN A 501 7.03 -2.38 36.21
CA ASN A 501 7.36 -0.97 36.48
C ASN A 501 7.51 -0.14 35.18
N VAL A 502 6.57 -0.29 34.25
CA VAL A 502 6.56 0.43 32.97
C VAL A 502 5.29 1.25 32.82
N ILE A 503 5.40 2.37 32.09
CA ILE A 503 4.26 3.01 31.43
C ILE A 503 4.12 2.37 30.05
N ARG A 504 2.91 1.94 29.72
CA ARG A 504 2.54 1.40 28.42
C ARG A 504 1.48 2.29 27.78
N PHE A 505 1.75 2.77 26.59
CA PHE A 505 0.77 3.56 25.84
C PHE A 505 -0.35 2.70 25.29
N VAL A 506 -1.56 3.24 25.28
CA VAL A 506 -2.69 2.62 24.60
C VAL A 506 -2.48 2.74 23.08
N GLU A 507 -3.02 1.79 22.34
CA GLU A 507 -3.01 1.79 20.88
C GLU A 507 -3.55 3.12 20.32
N GLY A 508 -2.89 3.66 19.29
CA GLY A 508 -3.21 4.98 18.72
C GLY A 508 -2.69 6.19 19.52
N GLN A 509 -2.18 5.99 20.74
CA GLN A 509 -1.73 7.06 21.66
C GLN A 509 -0.21 7.09 21.83
N VAL A 510 0.51 6.31 21.03
CA VAL A 510 1.97 6.20 21.10
C VAL A 510 2.61 7.52 20.63
N PRO A 511 3.47 8.16 21.43
CA PRO A 511 4.02 9.46 21.08
C PRO A 511 4.91 9.40 19.84
N PRO A 512 4.89 10.46 19.00
CA PRO A 512 5.76 10.55 17.82
C PRO A 512 7.25 10.45 18.15
N ALA A 513 8.06 10.15 17.12
CA ALA A 513 9.51 10.02 17.26
C ALA A 513 10.12 11.37 17.64
N GLN A 514 11.22 11.34 18.38
CA GLN A 514 11.91 12.52 18.91
C GLN A 514 11.15 13.31 19.99
N TRP A 515 9.86 13.07 20.18
CA TRP A 515 9.12 13.66 21.27
C TRP A 515 9.66 13.15 22.61
N TYR A 516 9.51 13.99 23.61
CA TYR A 516 9.91 13.73 24.97
C TYR A 516 8.68 13.36 25.81
N ILE A 517 8.83 12.27 26.56
CA ILE A 517 7.82 11.76 27.47
C ILE A 517 8.33 12.04 28.87
N VAL A 518 7.63 12.90 29.58
CA VAL A 518 7.97 13.29 30.96
C VAL A 518 6.97 12.63 31.89
N VAL A 519 7.46 11.79 32.78
CA VAL A 519 6.65 11.09 33.78
C VAL A 519 6.99 11.66 35.16
N GLU A 520 6.05 12.36 35.78
CA GLU A 520 6.18 12.92 37.11
C GLU A 520 5.35 12.10 38.11
N TYR A 521 5.93 11.76 39.26
CA TYR A 521 5.24 10.99 40.30
C TYR A 521 5.91 11.17 41.66
N GLU A 522 5.18 10.83 42.73
CA GLU A 522 5.76 10.65 44.05
C GLU A 522 6.17 9.18 44.25
N LEU A 523 7.27 8.92 44.95
CA LEU A 523 7.70 7.54 45.22
C LEU A 523 6.73 6.84 46.18
N GLN A 524 6.47 5.54 45.96
CA GLN A 524 5.77 4.74 46.98
C GLN A 524 6.54 4.80 48.31
N PRO A 525 5.86 4.95 49.46
CA PRO A 525 6.55 5.01 50.75
C PRO A 525 7.30 3.73 51.03
N THR A 526 8.63 3.77 50.99
CA THR A 526 9.46 2.66 51.48
C THR A 526 9.45 2.69 53.00
N PHE A 527 8.96 1.62 53.63
CA PHE A 527 9.11 1.43 55.08
C PHE A 527 10.60 1.26 55.41
N ASN A 528 11.27 2.34 55.79
CA ASN A 528 12.58 2.24 56.43
C ASN A 528 12.38 1.70 57.85
N ASP A 529 12.69 0.42 58.06
CA ASP A 529 12.82 -0.16 59.40
C ASP A 529 14.07 0.45 60.08
N PRO A 530 13.92 1.26 61.15
CA PRO A 530 15.06 1.89 61.82
C PRO A 530 15.94 0.90 62.58
N SER A 531 15.63 -0.41 62.59
CA SER A 531 16.41 -1.43 63.32
C SER A 531 17.66 -1.92 62.58
N SER A 532 18.00 -1.37 61.40
CA SER A 532 19.14 -1.79 60.58
C SER A 532 20.37 -0.88 60.60
N GLU A 533 20.36 0.24 61.31
CA GLU A 533 21.59 0.99 61.63
C GLU A 533 22.07 0.65 63.05
N GLY A 534 23.23 -0.01 63.12
CA GLY A 534 23.76 -0.70 64.31
C GLY A 534 24.37 0.16 65.41
#